data_AF-A0A7W2MLV8-F1
#
_entry.id   AF-A0A7W2MLV8-F1
#
_cell.length_a   1.000
_cell.length_b   1.000
_cell.length_c   1.000
_cell.angle_alpha   90.00
_cell.angle_beta   90.00
_cell.angle_gamma   90.00
#
_symmetry.space_group_name_H-M   'P 1'
#
loop_
_entity.id
_entity.type
_entity.pdbx_description
1 polymer ?
#
loop_
_entity_poly.entity_id
_entity_poly.type
_entity_poly.pdbx_seq_one_letter_code
_entity_poly.pdbx_strand_id
1 'polypeptide(L)'
;MKLTALQSKILLALFSLLLLSVAIYFYSAKEVALPKMTVQEKKARFKNLIIPAVNEVYDELTVQYLDVSESLISGDNNDMIERLKIEYKAESDNELLMALKPHPKSIAIAQAAMESSWATSRFFNEANNIFGVWSFDKDEPRIAALKKRGDKTIWLKKYPSVKASVKDYYRTLGRSAAFEKFRQLRLKTDNPFSLVKRLDRYSEKGAEYGEELTSIIKFNDFNSYDE
;
A
#
# COMPACT_ATOMS: atom_id res chain seq x y z
N MET A 1 -13.59 -0.98 -55.81
CA MET A 1 -15.04 -1.24 -55.94
C MET A 1 -15.78 -0.06 -55.34
N LYS A 2 -16.58 0.69 -56.10
CA LYS A 2 -17.31 1.87 -55.57
C LYS A 2 -18.57 1.39 -54.84
N LEU A 3 -18.77 1.85 -53.61
CA LEU A 3 -19.98 1.58 -52.83
C LEU A 3 -21.18 2.24 -53.53
N THR A 4 -22.33 1.55 -53.53
CA THR A 4 -23.58 2.15 -53.99
C THR A 4 -24.06 3.21 -52.99
N ALA A 5 -24.90 4.15 -53.43
CA ALA A 5 -25.42 5.20 -52.56
C ALA A 5 -26.13 4.65 -51.31
N LEU A 6 -26.77 3.47 -51.42
CA LEU A 6 -27.40 2.79 -50.29
C LEU A 6 -26.37 2.19 -49.32
N GLN A 7 -25.31 1.56 -49.84
CA GLN A 7 -24.22 1.02 -49.03
C GLN A 7 -23.46 2.13 -48.28
N SER A 8 -23.24 3.28 -48.91
CA SER A 8 -22.65 4.45 -48.25
C SER A 8 -23.54 4.96 -47.11
N LYS A 9 -24.85 5.04 -47.30
CA LYS A 9 -25.78 5.47 -46.23
C LYS A 9 -25.81 4.51 -45.05
N ILE A 10 -25.79 3.19 -45.30
CA ILE A 10 -25.74 2.17 -44.25
C ILE A 10 -24.42 2.25 -43.48
N LEU A 11 -23.30 2.42 -44.17
CA LEU A 11 -21.98 2.54 -43.54
C LEU A 11 -21.88 3.79 -42.66
N LEU A 12 -22.42 4.92 -43.13
CA LEU A 12 -22.52 6.15 -42.35
C LEU A 12 -23.37 5.95 -41.08
N ALA A 13 -24.53 5.30 -41.19
CA ALA A 13 -25.39 5.04 -40.04
C ALA A 13 -24.71 4.13 -39.00
N LEU A 14 -24.01 3.07 -39.43
CA LEU A 14 -23.25 2.18 -38.55
C LEU A 14 -22.09 2.89 -37.87
N PHE A 15 -21.37 3.74 -38.60
CA PHE A 15 -20.29 4.55 -38.04
C PHE A 15 -20.80 5.55 -37.00
N SER A 16 -21.94 6.20 -37.26
CA SER A 16 -22.60 7.07 -36.28
C SER A 16 -23.05 6.31 -35.03
N LEU A 17 -23.59 5.09 -35.17
CA LEU A 17 -23.97 4.25 -34.03
C LEU A 17 -22.76 3.84 -33.18
N LEU A 18 -21.64 3.51 -33.85
CA LEU A 18 -20.37 3.18 -33.18
C LEU A 18 -19.80 4.40 -32.44
N LEU A 19 -19.82 5.58 -33.07
CA LEU A 19 -19.39 6.81 -32.41
C LEU A 19 -20.26 7.15 -31.19
N LEU A 20 -21.57 6.90 -31.29
CA LEU A 20 -22.50 7.11 -30.18
C LEU A 20 -22.27 6.10 -29.06
N SER A 21 -22.04 4.82 -29.36
CA SER A 21 -21.74 3.81 -28.33
C SER A 21 -20.39 4.05 -27.65
N VAL A 22 -19.39 4.51 -28.40
CA VAL A 22 -18.08 4.92 -27.88
C VAL A 22 -18.23 6.18 -27.03
N ALA A 23 -19.01 7.18 -27.45
CA ALA A 23 -19.28 8.37 -26.66
C ALA A 23 -20.06 8.05 -25.38
N ILE A 24 -21.04 7.14 -25.42
CA ILE A 24 -21.76 6.65 -24.24
C ILE A 24 -20.80 5.90 -23.31
N TYR A 25 -19.94 5.04 -23.85
CA TYR A 25 -18.92 4.33 -23.07
C TYR A 25 -17.96 5.31 -22.37
N PHE A 26 -17.44 6.32 -23.08
CA PHE A 26 -16.58 7.35 -22.47
C PHE A 26 -17.33 8.27 -21.50
N TYR A 27 -18.62 8.54 -21.74
CA TYR A 27 -19.46 9.32 -20.83
C TYR A 27 -19.80 8.54 -19.56
N SER A 28 -20.09 7.25 -19.66
CA SER A 28 -20.30 6.33 -18.53
C SER A 28 -18.98 5.99 -17.81
N ALA A 29 -17.84 6.13 -18.47
CA ALA A 29 -16.51 6.02 -17.86
C ALA A 29 -16.10 7.29 -17.08
N LYS A 30 -16.94 8.33 -16.99
CA LYS A 30 -16.76 9.35 -15.95
C LYS A 30 -16.80 8.67 -14.60
N GLU A 31 -15.68 8.76 -13.88
CA GLU A 31 -15.45 8.21 -12.54
C GLU A 31 -16.76 8.20 -11.72
N VAL A 32 -17.28 7.00 -11.45
CA VAL A 32 -18.39 6.84 -10.53
C VAL A 32 -17.88 7.29 -9.17
N ALA A 33 -18.11 8.57 -8.86
CA ALA A 33 -17.82 9.11 -7.55
C ALA A 33 -18.54 8.19 -6.54
N LEU A 34 -17.78 7.63 -5.60
CA LEU A 34 -18.38 6.85 -4.53
C LEU A 34 -19.54 7.67 -3.94
N PRO A 35 -20.70 7.05 -3.66
CA PRO A 35 -21.81 7.76 -3.05
C PRO A 35 -21.30 8.51 -1.82
N LYS A 36 -21.84 9.71 -1.55
CA LYS A 36 -21.35 10.58 -0.47
C LYS A 36 -21.52 9.86 0.89
N MET A 37 -20.46 9.19 1.35
CA MET A 37 -20.42 8.47 2.62
C MET A 37 -20.22 9.45 3.78
N THR A 38 -20.91 9.21 4.88
CA THR A 38 -20.61 9.80 6.19
C THR A 38 -19.23 9.38 6.69
N VAL A 39 -18.67 10.12 7.65
CA VAL A 39 -17.38 9.76 8.28
C VAL A 39 -17.42 8.37 8.89
N GLN A 40 -18.55 7.99 9.52
CA GLN A 40 -18.70 6.68 10.16
C GLN A 40 -18.72 5.54 9.14
N GLU A 41 -19.45 5.69 8.04
CA GLU A 41 -19.46 4.70 6.97
C GLU A 41 -18.07 4.54 6.33
N LYS A 42 -17.33 5.64 6.14
CA LYS A 42 -15.95 5.58 5.62
C LYS A 42 -15.05 4.78 6.53
N LYS A 43 -15.10 5.04 7.85
CA LYS A 43 -14.32 4.32 8.84
C LYS A 43 -14.72 2.84 8.92
N ALA A 44 -16.01 2.52 8.86
CA ALA A 44 -16.49 1.14 8.86
C ALA A 44 -15.99 0.36 7.62
N ARG A 45 -16.13 0.95 6.42
CA ARG A 45 -15.59 0.35 5.19
C ARG A 45 -14.07 0.19 5.25
N PHE A 46 -13.35 1.21 5.73
CA PHE A 46 -11.92 1.14 5.94
C PHE A 46 -11.53 -0.05 6.83
N LYS A 47 -12.18 -0.20 8.00
CA LYS A 47 -11.93 -1.30 8.93
C LYS A 47 -12.13 -2.66 8.26
N ASN A 48 -13.23 -2.84 7.53
CA ASN A 48 -13.55 -4.09 6.85
C ASN A 48 -12.56 -4.47 5.74
N LEU A 49 -11.95 -3.49 5.07
CA LEU A 49 -10.99 -3.74 3.99
C LEU A 49 -9.55 -3.92 4.50
N ILE A 50 -9.14 -3.10 5.47
CA ILE A 50 -7.73 -2.98 5.86
C ILE A 50 -7.37 -3.92 7.00
N ILE A 51 -8.19 -4.05 8.04
CA ILE A 51 -7.81 -4.80 9.25
C ILE A 51 -7.57 -6.28 8.94
N PRO A 52 -8.44 -6.99 8.19
CA PRO A 52 -8.18 -8.40 7.86
C PRO A 52 -6.85 -8.58 7.11
N ALA A 53 -6.56 -7.69 6.15
CA ALA A 53 -5.32 -7.74 5.37
C ALA A 53 -4.08 -7.43 6.23
N VAL A 54 -4.18 -6.50 7.18
CA VAL A 54 -3.09 -6.21 8.13
C VAL A 54 -2.85 -7.38 9.06
N ASN A 55 -3.91 -7.98 9.62
CA ASN A 55 -3.79 -9.14 10.51
C ASN A 55 -3.12 -10.31 9.77
N GLU A 56 -3.62 -10.67 8.60
CA GLU A 56 -3.10 -11.79 7.82
C GLU A 56 -1.62 -11.60 7.46
N VAL A 57 -1.22 -10.40 7.02
CA VAL A 57 0.20 -10.11 6.71
C VAL A 57 1.05 -10.08 7.98
N TYR A 58 0.54 -9.51 9.08
CA TYR A 58 1.26 -9.47 10.35
C TYR A 58 1.54 -10.89 10.87
N ASP A 59 0.56 -11.78 10.80
CA ASP A 59 0.69 -13.17 11.22
C ASP A 59 1.70 -13.93 10.34
N GLU A 60 1.63 -13.77 9.01
CA GLU A 60 2.62 -14.33 8.07
C GLU A 60 4.05 -13.87 8.41
N LEU A 61 4.24 -12.58 8.66
CA LEU A 61 5.56 -12.01 8.95
C LEU A 61 6.06 -12.41 10.34
N THR A 62 5.15 -12.59 11.30
CA THR A 62 5.49 -13.05 12.64
C THR A 62 5.98 -14.50 12.60
N VAL A 63 5.27 -15.38 11.88
CA VAL A 63 5.72 -16.77 11.66
C VAL A 63 7.08 -16.78 10.97
N GLN A 64 7.25 -16.03 9.88
CA GLN A 64 8.54 -15.93 9.19
C GLN A 64 9.67 -15.45 10.10
N TYR A 65 9.42 -14.44 10.94
CA TYR A 65 10.41 -13.93 11.88
C TYR A 65 10.81 -14.99 12.92
N LEU A 66 9.85 -15.72 13.47
CA LEU A 66 10.10 -16.76 14.47
C LEU A 66 10.88 -17.94 13.87
N ASP A 67 10.45 -18.43 12.70
CA ASP A 67 11.12 -19.55 12.00
C ASP A 67 12.58 -19.21 11.67
N VAL A 68 12.83 -18.00 11.16
CA VAL A 68 14.19 -17.53 10.87
C VAL A 68 15.00 -17.35 12.15
N SER A 69 14.39 -16.82 13.22
CA SER A 69 15.07 -16.69 14.51
C SER A 69 15.50 -18.03 15.08
N GLU A 70 14.65 -19.05 15.00
CA GLU A 70 14.96 -20.40 15.48
C GLU A 70 16.05 -21.07 14.63
N SER A 71 15.97 -20.93 13.31
CA SER A 71 16.98 -21.45 12.37
C SER A 71 18.36 -20.84 12.62
N LEU A 72 18.42 -19.52 12.87
CA LEU A 72 19.67 -18.82 13.19
C LEU A 72 20.25 -19.25 14.55
N ILE A 73 19.41 -19.47 15.56
CA ILE A 73 19.85 -19.94 16.90
C ILE A 73 20.40 -21.37 16.83
N SER A 74 19.77 -22.23 16.03
CA SER A 74 20.20 -23.62 15.87
C SER A 74 21.41 -23.79 14.94
N GLY A 75 21.85 -22.72 14.27
CA GLY A 75 22.95 -22.75 13.30
C GLY A 75 22.58 -23.36 11.95
N ASP A 76 21.29 -23.57 11.68
CA ASP A 76 20.77 -24.05 10.40
C ASP A 76 20.67 -22.89 9.39
N ASN A 77 21.83 -22.39 8.96
CA ASN A 77 21.88 -21.39 7.91
C ASN A 77 21.67 -22.05 6.54
N ASN A 78 20.48 -21.85 5.97
CA ASN A 78 20.08 -22.41 4.69
C ASN A 78 19.91 -21.33 3.60
N ASP A 79 19.78 -21.76 2.35
CA ASP A 79 19.63 -20.86 1.20
C ASP A 79 18.47 -19.86 1.32
N MET A 80 17.45 -20.16 2.14
CA MET A 80 16.35 -19.22 2.39
C MET A 80 16.82 -17.99 3.15
N ILE A 81 17.64 -18.17 4.19
CA ILE A 81 18.17 -17.07 5.01
C ILE A 81 19.06 -16.17 4.17
N GLU A 82 19.92 -16.73 3.34
CA GLU A 82 20.79 -15.94 2.44
C GLU A 82 19.97 -15.16 1.40
N ARG A 83 18.90 -15.74 0.84
CA ARG A 83 17.97 -15.00 -0.03
C ARG A 83 17.28 -13.85 0.72
N LEU A 84 16.88 -14.06 1.97
CA LEU A 84 16.25 -13.02 2.78
C LEU A 84 17.23 -11.90 3.12
N LYS A 85 18.50 -12.21 3.42
CA LYS A 85 19.56 -11.19 3.60
C LYS A 85 19.68 -10.30 2.37
N ILE A 86 19.72 -10.90 1.17
CA ILE A 86 19.76 -10.16 -0.09
C ILE A 86 18.50 -9.30 -0.29
N GLU A 87 17.31 -9.86 -0.08
CA GLU A 87 16.03 -9.16 -0.27
C GLU A 87 15.89 -7.94 0.67
N TYR A 88 16.26 -8.12 1.94
CA TYR A 88 16.14 -7.10 2.98
C TYR A 88 17.39 -6.21 3.12
N LYS A 89 18.44 -6.49 2.34
CA LYS A 89 19.73 -5.78 2.39
C LYS A 89 20.34 -5.81 3.79
N ALA A 90 20.33 -6.99 4.40
CA ALA A 90 20.91 -7.24 5.72
C ALA A 90 22.28 -7.89 5.56
N GLU A 91 23.30 -7.32 6.19
CA GLU A 91 24.69 -7.79 6.13
C GLU A 91 25.01 -8.80 7.24
N SER A 92 24.09 -8.97 8.20
CA SER A 92 24.24 -9.92 9.31
C SER A 92 22.90 -10.52 9.74
N ASP A 93 22.97 -11.63 10.48
CA ASP A 93 21.80 -12.31 11.04
C ASP A 93 20.98 -11.38 11.95
N ASN A 94 21.64 -10.54 12.74
CA ASN A 94 20.97 -9.56 13.59
C ASN A 94 20.27 -8.46 12.78
N GLU A 95 20.89 -8.00 11.69
CA GLU A 95 20.22 -7.06 10.77
C GLU A 95 19.02 -7.69 10.08
N LEU A 96 19.10 -8.96 9.72
CA LEU A 96 17.99 -9.69 9.13
C LEU A 96 16.82 -9.79 10.12
N LEU A 97 17.08 -10.17 11.37
CA LEU A 97 16.05 -10.25 12.40
C LEU A 97 15.39 -8.88 12.67
N MET A 98 16.18 -7.81 12.71
CA MET A 98 15.65 -6.44 12.77
C MET A 98 14.73 -6.11 11.59
N ALA A 99 15.12 -6.53 10.38
CA ALA A 99 14.38 -6.30 9.14
C ALA A 99 13.05 -7.07 9.10
N LEU A 100 13.06 -8.33 9.55
CA LEU A 100 11.92 -9.24 9.48
C LEU A 100 10.88 -9.02 10.59
N LYS A 101 11.29 -8.62 11.81
CA LYS A 101 10.34 -8.42 12.92
C LYS A 101 9.24 -7.44 12.49
N PRO A 102 7.96 -7.83 12.39
CA PRO A 102 6.89 -6.90 12.02
C PRO A 102 6.64 -5.89 13.15
N HIS A 103 6.22 -4.68 12.78
CA HIS A 103 5.81 -3.65 13.75
C HIS A 103 4.33 -3.79 14.11
N PRO A 104 3.89 -3.25 15.27
CA PRO A 104 2.51 -3.37 15.75
C PRO A 104 1.48 -3.04 14.67
N LYS A 105 0.37 -3.81 14.66
CA LYS A 105 -0.73 -3.70 13.69
C LYS A 105 -1.34 -2.30 13.72
N SER A 106 -1.48 -1.70 14.90
CA SER A 106 -2.04 -0.36 15.08
C SER A 106 -1.33 0.72 14.26
N ILE A 107 0.00 0.62 14.11
CA ILE A 107 0.79 1.55 13.29
C ILE A 107 0.44 1.39 11.81
N ALA A 108 0.39 0.15 11.31
CA ALA A 108 0.05 -0.11 9.91
C ALA A 108 -1.38 0.37 9.59
N ILE A 109 -2.32 0.11 10.49
CA ILE A 109 -3.72 0.55 10.35
C ILE A 109 -3.80 2.09 10.36
N ALA A 110 -3.10 2.77 11.26
CA ALA A 110 -3.11 4.23 11.33
C ALA A 110 -2.46 4.88 10.10
N GLN A 111 -1.33 4.36 9.63
CA GLN A 111 -0.71 4.81 8.38
C GLN A 111 -1.65 4.54 7.21
N ALA A 112 -2.24 3.36 7.11
CA ALA A 112 -3.23 3.07 6.06
C ALA A 112 -4.40 4.05 6.07
N ALA A 113 -4.93 4.42 7.25
CA ALA A 113 -6.02 5.39 7.36
C ALA A 113 -5.60 6.77 6.83
N MET A 114 -4.41 7.23 7.20
CA MET A 114 -3.89 8.53 6.80
C MET A 114 -3.53 8.57 5.31
N GLU A 115 -2.75 7.61 4.83
CA GLU A 115 -2.21 7.60 3.45
C GLU A 115 -3.30 7.33 2.39
N SER A 116 -4.29 6.49 2.71
CA SER A 116 -5.37 6.14 1.77
C SER A 116 -6.62 7.02 1.92
N SER A 117 -6.58 8.04 2.78
CA SER A 117 -7.76 8.82 3.16
C SER A 117 -8.92 7.93 3.59
N TRP A 118 -8.69 7.03 4.55
CA TRP A 118 -9.66 6.04 5.03
C TRP A 118 -10.18 5.13 3.91
N ALA A 119 -9.28 4.62 3.07
CA ALA A 119 -9.58 3.76 1.92
C ALA A 119 -10.50 4.42 0.88
N THR A 120 -10.52 5.76 0.78
CA THR A 120 -11.35 6.49 -0.19
C THR A 120 -10.56 7.18 -1.30
N SER A 121 -9.22 7.19 -1.21
CA SER A 121 -8.38 7.76 -2.26
C SER A 121 -8.55 7.02 -3.60
N ARG A 122 -8.37 7.74 -4.70
CA ARG A 122 -8.39 7.17 -6.05
C ARG A 122 -7.40 6.01 -6.20
N PHE A 123 -6.18 6.18 -5.71
CA PHE A 123 -5.13 5.16 -5.81
C PHE A 123 -5.45 3.90 -4.99
N PHE A 124 -6.15 4.03 -3.86
CA PHE A 124 -6.67 2.86 -3.17
C PHE A 124 -7.75 2.17 -4.02
N ASN A 125 -8.77 2.90 -4.48
CA ASN A 125 -9.91 2.30 -5.18
C ASN A 125 -9.54 1.66 -6.54
N GLU A 126 -8.66 2.28 -7.32
CA GLU A 126 -8.31 1.83 -8.68
C GLU A 126 -7.08 0.92 -8.73
N ALA A 127 -6.23 0.98 -7.70
CA ALA A 127 -4.91 0.37 -7.72
C ALA A 127 -4.52 -0.38 -6.44
N ASN A 128 -5.41 -0.48 -5.44
CA ASN A 128 -5.13 -1.05 -4.13
C ASN A 128 -3.88 -0.45 -3.45
N ASN A 129 -3.45 0.75 -3.85
CA ASN A 129 -2.23 1.36 -3.33
C ASN A 129 -2.58 2.20 -2.11
N ILE A 130 -2.44 1.58 -0.94
CA ILE A 130 -2.82 2.15 0.35
C ILE A 130 -1.84 3.26 0.77
N PHE A 131 -0.56 3.04 0.51
CA PHE A 131 0.55 3.82 1.08
C PHE A 131 1.20 4.78 0.08
N GLY A 132 0.57 5.02 -1.07
CA GLY A 132 1.06 5.95 -2.10
C GLY A 132 2.40 5.53 -2.72
N VAL A 133 2.70 4.24 -2.82
CA VAL A 133 4.01 3.73 -3.28
C VAL A 133 4.24 4.09 -4.75
N TRP A 134 5.35 4.77 -5.03
CA TRP A 134 5.73 5.14 -6.39
C TRP A 134 6.21 3.94 -7.19
N SER A 135 5.90 3.95 -8.48
CA SER A 135 6.36 2.96 -9.46
C SER A 135 7.42 3.60 -10.34
N PHE A 136 8.64 3.05 -10.28
CA PHE A 136 9.76 3.47 -11.14
C PHE A 136 10.01 2.47 -12.26
N ASP A 137 9.50 1.25 -12.12
CA ASP A 137 9.52 0.24 -13.16
C ASP A 137 8.36 0.49 -14.14
N LYS A 138 8.64 0.39 -15.43
CA LYS A 138 7.61 0.56 -16.49
C LYS A 138 6.89 -0.73 -16.83
N ASP A 139 7.47 -1.86 -16.46
CA ASP A 139 6.99 -3.19 -16.80
C ASP A 139 6.10 -3.75 -15.66
N GLU A 140 6.06 -3.09 -14.49
CA GLU A 140 5.13 -3.42 -13.41
C GLU A 140 3.75 -2.73 -13.56
N PRO A 141 2.66 -3.35 -13.05
CA PRO A 141 1.36 -2.71 -13.03
C PRO A 141 1.39 -1.37 -12.26
N ARG A 142 0.90 -0.31 -12.90
CA ARG A 142 0.96 1.05 -12.35
C ARG A 142 -0.17 1.95 -12.85
N ILE A 143 -0.41 3.03 -12.12
CA ILE A 143 -1.42 4.04 -12.40
C ILE A 143 -0.80 5.43 -12.39
N ALA A 144 -1.19 6.28 -13.33
CA ALA A 144 -0.69 7.65 -13.39
C ALA A 144 -1.37 8.53 -12.34
N ALA A 145 -0.59 9.41 -11.72
CA ALA A 145 -1.13 10.55 -11.00
C ALA A 145 -1.79 11.52 -11.98
N LEU A 146 -2.90 12.13 -11.55
CA LEU A 146 -3.63 13.11 -12.37
C LEU A 146 -2.82 14.39 -12.59
N LYS A 147 -1.93 14.72 -11.66
CA LYS A 147 -1.03 15.88 -11.75
C LYS A 147 0.37 15.43 -12.12
N LYS A 148 1.02 16.18 -13.02
CA LYS A 148 2.45 16.04 -13.32
C LYS A 148 3.28 16.79 -12.28
N ARG A 149 4.54 16.37 -12.09
CA ARG A 149 5.55 17.14 -11.35
C ARG A 149 6.50 17.76 -12.37
N GLY A 150 6.30 19.05 -12.66
CA GLY A 150 6.85 19.65 -13.87
C GLY A 150 6.30 18.92 -15.10
N ASP A 151 7.19 18.48 -15.99
CA ASP A 151 6.82 17.76 -17.21
C ASP A 151 6.68 16.24 -17.03
N LYS A 152 7.08 15.71 -15.86
CA LYS A 152 7.12 14.26 -15.61
C LYS A 152 5.81 13.75 -15.00
N THR A 153 5.28 12.70 -15.60
CA THR A 153 4.17 11.91 -15.04
C THR A 153 4.68 11.11 -13.84
N ILE A 154 4.03 11.25 -12.69
CA ILE A 154 4.29 10.39 -11.54
C ILE A 154 3.45 9.12 -11.71
N TRP A 155 4.10 7.96 -11.55
CA TRP A 155 3.46 6.66 -11.58
C TRP A 155 3.44 6.07 -10.17
N LEU A 156 2.32 5.46 -9.80
CA LEU A 156 2.15 4.74 -8.54
C LEU A 156 1.90 3.27 -8.84
N LYS A 157 2.40 2.39 -7.96
CA LYS A 157 2.22 0.94 -8.10
C LYS A 157 0.73 0.59 -8.07
N LYS A 158 0.36 -0.45 -8.82
CA LYS A 158 -0.95 -1.09 -8.77
C LYS A 158 -0.78 -2.50 -8.23
N TYR A 159 -1.47 -2.78 -7.14
CA TYR A 159 -1.41 -4.06 -6.45
C TYR A 159 -2.61 -4.93 -6.82
N PRO A 160 -2.42 -6.26 -6.92
CA PRO A 160 -3.52 -7.19 -7.18
C PRO A 160 -4.53 -7.26 -6.03
N SER A 161 -4.12 -6.90 -4.81
CA SER A 161 -4.99 -6.91 -3.62
C SER A 161 -4.51 -5.94 -2.54
N VAL A 162 -5.38 -5.65 -1.58
CA VAL A 162 -5.05 -4.90 -0.35
C VAL A 162 -3.90 -5.59 0.40
N LYS A 163 -3.99 -6.91 0.58
CA LYS A 163 -2.94 -7.74 1.20
C LYS A 163 -1.57 -7.54 0.54
N ALA A 164 -1.51 -7.53 -0.79
CA ALA A 164 -0.26 -7.32 -1.53
C ALA A 164 0.33 -5.93 -1.28
N SER A 165 -0.50 -4.89 -1.17
CA SER A 165 -0.04 -3.54 -0.81
C SER A 165 0.49 -3.48 0.63
N VAL A 166 -0.16 -4.16 1.57
CA VAL A 166 0.29 -4.25 2.98
C VAL A 166 1.63 -4.99 3.08
N LYS A 167 1.81 -6.09 2.33
CA LYS A 167 3.06 -6.84 2.29
C LYS A 167 4.24 -6.02 1.75
N ASP A 168 4.05 -5.29 0.65
CA ASP A 168 5.10 -4.41 0.09
C ASP A 168 5.43 -3.23 1.02
N TYR A 169 4.43 -2.75 1.78
CA TYR A 169 4.62 -1.72 2.80
C TYR A 169 5.51 -2.21 3.96
N TYR A 170 5.18 -3.35 4.57
CA TYR A 170 6.00 -3.93 5.65
C TYR A 170 7.41 -4.22 5.15
N ARG A 171 7.54 -4.78 3.93
CA ARG A 171 8.84 -5.02 3.30
C ARG A 171 9.64 -3.72 3.14
N THR A 172 9.00 -2.64 2.71
CA THR A 172 9.66 -1.33 2.52
C THR A 172 10.24 -0.78 3.83
N LEU A 173 9.48 -0.87 4.93
CA LEU A 173 9.94 -0.50 6.27
C LEU A 173 11.05 -1.44 6.80
N GLY A 174 10.97 -2.72 6.45
CA GLY A 174 11.98 -3.73 6.79
C GLY A 174 13.33 -3.48 6.11
N ARG A 175 13.34 -3.06 4.84
CA ARG A 175 14.57 -2.98 4.02
C ARG A 175 15.19 -1.58 3.89
N SER A 176 14.42 -0.51 4.07
CA SER A 176 14.92 0.84 3.77
C SER A 176 15.85 1.36 4.88
N ALA A 177 17.02 1.88 4.50
CA ALA A 177 17.96 2.52 5.44
C ALA A 177 17.34 3.71 6.20
N ALA A 178 16.31 4.35 5.63
CA ALA A 178 15.60 5.46 6.29
C ALA A 178 14.96 5.05 7.63
N PHE A 179 14.64 3.76 7.81
CA PHE A 179 13.91 3.24 8.98
C PHE A 179 14.76 2.37 9.90
N GLU A 180 16.09 2.42 9.78
CA GLU A 180 17.00 1.63 10.62
C GLU A 180 16.75 1.87 12.13
N LYS A 181 16.67 3.14 12.55
CA LYS A 181 16.39 3.51 13.94
C LYS A 181 15.02 3.02 14.43
N PHE A 182 14.03 2.96 13.53
CA PHE A 182 12.71 2.39 13.83
C PHE A 182 12.79 0.87 14.06
N ARG A 183 13.54 0.15 13.21
CA ARG A 183 13.77 -1.29 13.38
C ARG A 183 14.53 -1.63 14.65
N GLN A 184 15.59 -0.87 14.96
CA GLN A 184 16.35 -1.04 16.21
C GLN A 184 15.49 -0.82 17.45
N LEU A 185 14.62 0.19 17.44
CA LEU A 185 13.73 0.46 18.58
C LEU A 185 12.68 -0.65 18.76
N ARG A 186 12.17 -1.19 17.65
CA ARG A 186 11.17 -2.28 17.65
C ARG A 186 11.67 -3.58 18.28
N LEU A 187 12.98 -3.82 18.31
CA LEU A 187 13.52 -4.96 19.08
C LEU A 187 13.40 -4.75 20.59
N LYS A 188 13.29 -3.51 21.06
CA LYS A 188 13.32 -3.15 22.49
C LYS A 188 11.93 -2.91 23.05
N THR A 189 10.96 -2.57 22.20
CA THR A 189 9.59 -2.26 22.62
C THR A 189 8.63 -2.48 21.48
N ASP A 190 7.45 -3.00 21.81
CA ASP A 190 6.31 -3.08 20.90
C ASP A 190 5.29 -1.95 21.15
N ASN A 191 5.64 -0.95 21.98
CA ASN A 191 4.76 0.19 22.24
C ASN A 191 4.65 1.08 20.99
N PRO A 192 3.47 1.17 20.35
CA PRO A 192 3.31 1.89 19.10
C PRO A 192 3.60 3.40 19.25
N PHE A 193 3.29 4.00 20.39
CA PHE A 193 3.51 5.43 20.65
C PHE A 193 5.00 5.80 20.77
N SER A 194 5.84 4.84 21.16
CA SER A 194 7.29 5.00 21.15
C SER A 194 7.84 4.86 19.73
N LEU A 195 7.30 3.89 18.99
CA LEU A 195 7.77 3.52 17.66
C LEU A 195 7.46 4.58 16.60
N VAL A 196 6.25 5.18 16.60
CA VAL A 196 5.87 6.19 15.60
C VAL A 196 6.76 7.44 15.64
N LYS A 197 7.43 7.72 16.76
CA LYS A 197 8.41 8.82 16.87
C LYS A 197 9.68 8.60 16.02
N ARG A 198 9.88 7.40 15.48
CA ARG A 198 11.00 7.04 14.59
C ARG A 198 10.58 6.91 13.12
N LEU A 199 9.38 7.39 12.77
CA LEU A 199 8.86 7.44 11.41
C LEU A 199 8.96 8.85 10.79
N ASP A 200 9.82 9.72 11.34
CA ASP A 200 10.05 11.09 10.87
C ASP A 200 10.51 11.17 9.41
N ARG A 201 11.15 10.11 8.90
CA ARG A 201 11.58 10.02 7.49
C ARG A 201 10.51 9.46 6.54
N TYR A 202 9.35 9.09 7.05
CA TYR A 202 8.25 8.56 6.22
C TYR A 202 7.54 9.68 5.46
N SER A 203 7.45 10.87 6.05
CA SER A 203 6.73 12.02 5.51
C SER A 203 7.56 13.29 5.58
N GLU A 204 7.31 14.22 4.65
CA GLU A 204 7.90 15.56 4.66
C GLU A 204 7.53 16.36 5.93
N LYS A 205 6.50 15.93 6.66
CA LYS A 205 6.09 16.48 7.97
C LYS A 205 7.08 16.19 9.11
N GLY A 206 8.04 15.27 8.94
CA GLY A 206 9.01 14.98 9.98
C GLY A 206 8.35 14.43 11.26
N ALA A 207 8.71 14.99 12.41
CA ALA A 207 8.23 14.55 13.72
C ALA A 207 6.71 14.67 13.91
N GLU A 208 6.07 15.68 13.29
CA GLU A 208 4.61 15.90 13.34
C GLU A 208 3.84 14.67 12.81
N TYR A 209 4.43 13.94 11.86
CA TYR A 209 3.87 12.69 11.36
C TYR A 209 3.61 11.66 12.48
N GLY A 210 4.55 11.51 13.41
CA GLY A 210 4.41 10.60 14.55
C GLY A 210 3.33 11.04 15.55
N GLU A 211 3.12 12.35 15.69
CA GLU A 211 2.08 12.93 16.55
C GLU A 211 0.68 12.71 15.95
N GLU A 212 0.54 12.90 14.64
CA GLU A 212 -0.70 12.58 13.91
C GLU A 212 -1.03 11.09 14.02
N LEU A 213 -0.05 10.20 13.83
CA LEU A 213 -0.24 8.76 14.02
C LEU A 213 -0.66 8.41 15.45
N THR A 214 -0.01 9.00 16.45
CA THR A 214 -0.40 8.81 17.86
C THR A 214 -1.86 9.19 18.09
N SER A 215 -2.29 10.32 17.52
CA SER A 215 -3.67 10.81 17.64
C SER A 215 -4.66 9.89 16.93
N ILE A 216 -4.34 9.40 15.72
CA ILE A 216 -5.18 8.45 14.98
C ILE A 216 -5.33 7.14 15.76
N ILE A 217 -4.22 6.59 16.29
CA ILE A 217 -4.24 5.34 17.05
C ILE A 217 -5.15 5.49 18.28
N LYS A 218 -4.96 6.54 19.08
CA LYS A 218 -5.75 6.78 20.30
C LYS A 218 -7.22 7.04 20.02
N PHE A 219 -7.52 7.93 19.08
CA PHE A 219 -8.92 8.33 18.80
C PHE A 219 -9.77 7.17 18.27
N ASN A 220 -9.17 6.24 17.54
CA ASN A 220 -9.87 5.11 16.92
C ASN A 220 -9.67 3.80 17.68
N ASP A 221 -8.99 3.84 18.83
CA ASP A 221 -8.65 2.69 19.66
C ASP A 221 -7.95 1.56 18.87
N PHE A 222 -7.03 1.93 17.97
CA PHE A 222 -6.34 0.95 17.13
C PHE A 222 -5.30 0.13 17.92
N ASN A 223 -4.88 0.59 19.08
CA ASN A 223 -4.02 -0.17 19.99
C ASN A 223 -4.66 -1.48 20.46
N SER A 224 -5.99 -1.59 20.48
CA SER A 224 -6.69 -2.86 20.77
C SER A 224 -6.38 -3.97 19.77
N TYR A 225 -5.88 -3.64 18.58
CA TYR A 225 -5.42 -4.62 17.60
C TYR A 225 -4.01 -5.13 17.85
N ASP A 226 -3.27 -4.59 18.81
CA ASP A 226 -1.91 -5.04 19.15
C ASP A 226 -1.90 -6.13 20.23
N GLU A 227 -3.05 -6.43 20.83
CA GLU A 227 -3.26 -7.50 21.80
C GLU A 227 -3.30 -8.90 21.15
#